data_AF-A0AAJ6JWC6-F1
#
_entry.id   AF-A0AAJ6JWC6-F1
#
_cell.length_a   1.000
_cell.length_b   1.000
_cell.length_c   1.000
_cell.angle_alpha   90.00
_cell.angle_beta   90.00
_cell.angle_gamma   90.00
#
_symmetry.space_group_name_H-M   'P 1'
#
loop_
_entity.id
_entity.type
_entity.pdbx_description
1 polymer ?
#
loop_
_entity_poly.entity_id
_entity_poly.type
_entity_poly.pdbx_seq_one_letter_code
_entity_poly.pdbx_strand_id
1 'polypeptide(L)'
;MAEYSDLSTNFISKLERGQKTNINLLKLYAICQALGISISELLQEENNVSLETLTPSTLRLIHELTAMDPIPSERISQHILLVLDDFKMVYK
;
A
#
# COMPACT_ATOMS: atom_id res chain seq x y z
N MET A 1 22.17 -7.37 -1.08
CA MET A 1 21.09 -7.27 -0.07
C MET A 1 21.63 -7.11 1.35
N ALA A 2 22.46 -8.03 1.86
CA ALA A 2 23.08 -7.91 3.20
C ALA A 2 23.96 -6.66 3.35
N GLU A 3 24.72 -6.34 2.31
CA GLU A 3 25.57 -5.15 2.26
C GLU A 3 24.80 -3.82 2.21
N TYR A 4 23.51 -3.86 1.82
CA TYR A 4 22.65 -2.69 1.64
C TYR A 4 21.65 -2.47 2.78
N SER A 5 21.54 -3.42 3.73
CA SER A 5 20.51 -3.40 4.78
C SER A 5 21.07 -3.47 6.21
N ASP A 6 22.40 -3.41 6.39
CA ASP A 6 23.07 -3.58 7.69
C ASP A 6 22.69 -4.89 8.42
N LEU A 7 22.19 -5.87 7.64
CA LEU A 7 21.76 -7.17 8.12
C LEU A 7 22.83 -8.21 7.77
N SER A 8 23.20 -9.03 8.74
CA SER A 8 24.19 -10.08 8.47
C SER A 8 23.68 -11.06 7.40
N THR A 9 24.58 -11.50 6.53
CA THR A 9 24.30 -12.52 5.49
C THR A 9 23.67 -13.78 6.08
N ASN A 10 24.09 -14.17 7.30
CA ASN A 10 23.53 -15.28 8.04
C ASN A 10 22.06 -15.03 8.46
N PHE A 11 21.70 -13.79 8.79
CA PHE A 11 20.32 -13.41 9.11
C PHE A 11 19.42 -13.51 7.87
N ILE A 12 19.84 -12.96 6.74
CA ILE A 12 19.08 -13.04 5.48
C ILE A 12 18.95 -14.50 5.03
N SER A 13 20.03 -15.27 5.08
CA SER A 13 20.01 -16.68 4.68
C SER A 13 19.12 -17.55 5.58
N LYS A 14 18.93 -17.20 6.85
CA LYS A 14 17.95 -17.87 7.74
C LYS A 14 16.52 -17.44 7.47
N LEU A 15 16.32 -16.18 7.08
CA LEU A 15 15.03 -15.65 6.68
C LEU A 15 14.52 -16.31 5.40
N GLU A 16 15.34 -16.38 4.36
CA GLU A 16 15.00 -17.01 3.07
C GLU A 16 14.66 -18.50 3.22
N ARG A 17 15.31 -19.19 4.17
CA ARG A 17 15.05 -20.60 4.48
C ARG A 17 13.81 -20.81 5.37
N GLY A 18 13.05 -19.75 5.70
CA GLY A 18 11.87 -19.82 6.55
C GLY A 18 12.17 -20.16 8.03
N GLN A 19 13.46 -20.17 8.43
CA GLN A 19 13.88 -20.53 9.78
C GLN A 19 13.75 -19.37 10.78
N LYS A 20 13.37 -18.18 10.31
CA LYS A 20 13.21 -16.99 11.14
C LYS A 20 11.98 -16.19 10.74
N THR A 21 10.86 -16.45 11.42
CA THR A 21 9.56 -15.83 11.18
C THR A 21 9.30 -14.59 12.05
N ASN A 22 9.96 -14.48 13.21
CA ASN A 22 9.85 -13.31 14.10
C ASN A 22 10.91 -12.25 13.78
N ILE A 23 10.66 -11.45 12.75
CA ILE A 23 11.50 -10.31 12.36
C ILE A 23 10.97 -9.05 13.05
N ASN A 24 11.83 -8.32 13.75
CA ASN A 24 11.50 -7.00 14.29
C ASN A 24 11.24 -6.02 13.13
N LEU A 25 10.20 -5.19 13.26
CA LEU A 25 9.84 -4.12 12.32
C LEU A 25 11.01 -3.27 11.84
N LEU A 26 11.99 -2.97 12.70
CA LEU A 26 13.20 -2.22 12.29
C LEU A 26 14.03 -2.93 11.23
N LYS A 27 14.13 -4.27 11.31
CA LYS A 27 14.83 -5.09 10.33
C LYS A 27 14.02 -5.25 9.05
N LEU A 28 12.70 -5.33 9.18
CA LEU A 28 11.78 -5.34 8.05
C LEU A 28 11.90 -4.03 7.25
N TYR A 29 11.97 -2.90 7.94
CA TYR A 29 12.19 -1.59 7.34
C TYR A 29 13.54 -1.48 6.61
N ALA A 30 14.61 -2.03 7.17
CA ALA A 30 15.93 -2.07 6.50
C ALA A 30 15.92 -2.93 5.22
N ILE A 31 15.15 -4.03 5.21
CA ILE A 31 14.93 -4.86 4.02
C ILE A 31 14.15 -4.08 2.96
N CYS A 32 13.06 -3.41 3.36
CA CYS A 32 12.25 -2.57 2.49
C CYS A 32 13.09 -1.46 1.82
N GLN A 33 13.92 -0.75 2.59
CA GLN A 33 14.81 0.28 2.03
C GLN A 33 15.82 -0.28 1.03
N ALA A 34 16.44 -1.44 1.33
CA ALA A 34 17.37 -2.08 0.39
C ALA A 34 16.68 -2.59 -0.88
N LEU A 35 15.38 -2.85 -0.83
CA LEU A 35 14.54 -3.28 -1.95
C LEU A 35 13.90 -2.10 -2.70
N GLY A 36 14.02 -0.87 -2.19
CA GLY A 36 13.35 0.30 -2.75
C GLY A 36 11.82 0.26 -2.67
N ILE A 37 11.27 -0.54 -1.75
CA ILE A 37 9.83 -0.67 -1.51
C ILE A 37 9.48 -0.09 -0.14
N SER A 38 8.23 0.35 0.02
CA SER A 38 7.70 0.76 1.31
C SER A 38 7.33 -0.44 2.19
N ILE A 39 7.36 -0.23 3.51
CA ILE A 39 6.91 -1.24 4.47
C ILE A 39 5.43 -1.57 4.28
N SER A 40 4.64 -0.59 3.83
CA SER A 40 3.23 -0.75 3.50
C SER A 40 3.03 -1.68 2.32
N GLU A 41 3.84 -1.58 1.26
CA GLU A 41 3.79 -2.51 0.12
C GLU A 41 4.17 -3.94 0.53
N LEU A 42 5.08 -4.11 1.49
CA LEU A 42 5.47 -5.44 1.98
C LEU A 42 4.40 -6.09 2.87
N LEU A 43 3.69 -5.30 3.67
CA LEU A 43 2.71 -5.78 4.65
C LEU A 43 1.29 -5.91 4.08
N GLN A 44 1.07 -5.49 2.82
CA GLN A 44 -0.22 -5.68 2.17
C GLN A 44 -0.40 -7.15 1.74
N GLU A 45 -0.95 -7.96 2.65
CA GLU A 45 -1.71 -9.14 2.26
C GLU A 45 -2.99 -8.65 1.54
N GLU A 46 -3.03 -8.85 0.22
CA GLU A 46 -4.27 -8.90 -0.59
C GLU A 46 -5.12 -7.61 -0.71
N ASN A 47 -4.54 -6.40 -0.60
CA ASN A 47 -5.28 -5.15 -0.87
C ASN A 47 -4.76 -4.36 -2.08
N ASN A 48 -4.15 -5.06 -3.04
CA ASN A 48 -4.12 -4.52 -4.39
C ASN A 48 -5.54 -4.63 -4.93
N VAL A 49 -6.28 -3.52 -4.94
CA VAL A 49 -7.35 -3.36 -5.92
C VAL A 49 -6.66 -3.55 -7.27
N SER A 50 -6.74 -4.76 -7.82
CA SER A 50 -6.09 -5.05 -9.10
C SER A 50 -6.62 -4.02 -10.08
N LEU A 51 -5.75 -3.20 -10.66
CA LEU A 51 -6.16 -2.17 -11.64
C LEU A 51 -6.96 -2.81 -12.79
N GLU A 52 -6.78 -4.11 -13.00
CA GLU A 52 -7.51 -4.98 -13.92
C GLU A 52 -9.01 -5.13 -13.60
N THR A 53 -9.44 -4.93 -12.34
CA THR A 53 -10.86 -5.04 -11.92
C THR A 53 -11.56 -3.69 -11.87
N LEU A 54 -10.85 -2.58 -12.09
CA LEU A 54 -11.40 -1.25 -12.05
C LEU A 54 -12.03 -0.85 -13.39
N THR A 55 -13.24 -0.29 -13.33
CA THR A 55 -13.88 0.27 -14.53
C THR A 55 -13.14 1.54 -15.00
N PRO A 56 -13.23 1.90 -16.29
CA PRO A 56 -12.60 3.12 -16.82
C PRO A 56 -12.96 4.38 -16.04
N SER A 57 -14.21 4.48 -15.57
CA SER A 57 -14.69 5.62 -14.77
C SER A 57 -14.03 5.66 -13.39
N THR A 58 -13.83 4.52 -12.75
CA THR A 58 -13.14 4.42 -11.45
C THR A 58 -11.67 4.80 -11.58
N LEU A 59 -11.01 4.30 -12.62
CA LEU A 59 -9.61 4.66 -12.91
C LEU A 59 -9.44 6.15 -13.16
N ARG A 60 -10.32 6.74 -13.97
CA ARG A 60 -10.30 8.18 -14.22
C ARG A 60 -10.51 8.98 -12.94
N LEU A 61 -11.44 8.56 -12.08
CA LEU A 61 -11.68 9.23 -10.81
C LEU A 61 -10.44 9.21 -9.90
N ILE A 62 -9.79 8.06 -9.77
CA ILE A 62 -8.54 7.94 -9.00
C ILE A 62 -7.47 8.86 -9.58
N HIS A 63 -7.29 8.84 -10.91
CA HIS A 63 -6.30 9.68 -11.58
C HIS A 63 -6.51 11.17 -11.27
N GLU A 64 -7.72 11.70 -11.46
CA GLU A 64 -8.03 13.12 -11.21
C GLU A 64 -7.84 13.52 -9.74
N LEU A 65 -8.21 12.64 -8.80
CA LEU A 65 -8.03 12.90 -7.36
C LEU A 65 -6.55 12.89 -6.96
N THR A 66 -5.76 12.00 -7.54
CA THR A 66 -4.31 11.89 -7.24
C THR A 66 -3.46 12.98 -7.90
N ALA A 67 -3.92 13.54 -9.02
CA ALA A 67 -3.21 14.61 -9.74
C ALA A 67 -3.45 16.01 -9.13
N MET A 68 -4.36 16.13 -8.16
CA MET A 68 -4.78 17.40 -7.58
C MET A 68 -4.03 17.72 -6.27
N ASP A 69 -3.95 19.01 -5.93
CA ASP A 69 -3.42 19.45 -4.64
C ASP A 69 -4.20 18.82 -3.46
N PRO A 70 -3.53 18.53 -2.32
CA PRO A 70 -4.14 17.78 -1.23
C PRO A 70 -5.42 18.39 -0.66
N ILE A 71 -5.47 19.72 -0.51
CA ILE A 71 -6.61 20.43 0.09
C ILE A 71 -7.88 20.33 -0.78
N PRO A 72 -7.85 20.69 -2.07
CA PRO A 72 -9.02 20.51 -2.93
C PRO A 72 -9.36 19.03 -3.18
N SER A 73 -8.37 18.13 -3.25
CA SER A 73 -8.60 16.68 -3.42
C SER A 73 -9.39 16.09 -2.25
N GLU A 74 -9.03 16.45 -1.01
CA GLU A 74 -9.76 16.04 0.19
C GLU A 74 -11.21 16.56 0.18
N ARG A 75 -11.41 17.85 -0.13
CA ARG A 75 -12.75 18.43 -0.17
C ARG A 75 -13.66 17.74 -1.17
N ILE A 76 -13.15 17.43 -2.36
CA ILE A 76 -13.91 16.71 -3.39
C ILE A 76 -14.18 15.27 -2.95
N SER A 77 -13.18 14.60 -2.38
CA SER A 77 -13.34 13.23 -1.87
C SER A 77 -14.45 13.13 -0.83
N GLN A 78 -14.54 14.08 0.10
CA GLN A 78 -15.62 14.13 1.10
C GLN A 78 -17.01 14.26 0.45
N HIS A 79 -17.15 15.10 -0.57
CA HIS A 79 -18.43 15.24 -1.28
C HIS A 79 -18.82 13.96 -2.02
N ILE A 80 -17.87 13.26 -2.63
CA ILE A 80 -18.12 11.98 -3.30
C ILE A 80 -18.56 10.93 -2.27
N LEU A 81 -17.90 10.86 -1.11
CA LEU A 81 -18.27 9.93 -0.05
C LEU A 81 -19.68 10.18 0.48
N LEU A 82 -20.07 11.44 0.68
CA LEU A 82 -21.45 11.79 1.08
C LEU A 82 -22.49 11.26 0.09
N VAL A 83 -22.26 11.47 -1.21
CA VAL A 83 -23.16 10.96 -2.26
C VAL A 83 -23.21 9.43 -2.23
N LEU A 84 -22.08 8.76 -2.04
CA LEU A 84 -22.04 7.30 -1.93
C LEU A 84 -22.81 6.78 -0.71
N ASP A 85 -22.73 7.47 0.41
CA ASP A 85 -23.47 7.11 1.62
C ASP A 85 -24.98 7.29 1.44
N ASP A 86 -25.41 8.35 0.76
CA ASP A 86 -26.82 8.54 0.36
C ASP A 86 -27.31 7.36 -0.49
N PHE A 87 -26.54 6.95 -1.51
CA PHE A 87 -26.89 5.78 -2.33
C PHE A 87 -26.98 4.51 -1.50
N LYS A 88 -26.05 4.27 -0.56
CA LYS A 88 -26.08 3.08 0.30
C LYS A 88 -27.27 3.08 1.26
N MET A 89 -27.75 4.24 1.68
CA MET A 89 -28.95 4.36 2.52
C MET A 89 -30.25 4.11 1.75
N VAL A 90 -30.31 4.48 0.47
CA VAL A 90 -31.50 4.31 -0.38
C VAL A 90 -31.74 2.83 -0.76
N TYR A 91 -30.70 2.01 -0.79
CA TYR A 91 -30.77 0.59 -1.19
C TYR A 91 -30.63 -0.41 -0.01
N LYS A 92 -30.82 0.06 1.23
CA LYS A 92 -31.00 -0.79 2.42
C LYS A 92 -32.48 -0.92 2.76
#